data_AF-A0A7J8CJ71-F1
#
_entry.id   AF-A0A7J8CJ71-F1
#
_cell.length_a   1.000
_cell.length_b   1.000
_cell.length_c   1.000
_cell.angle_alpha   90.00
_cell.angle_beta   90.00
_cell.angle_gamma   90.00
#
_symmetry.space_group_name_H-M   'P 1'
#
loop_
_entity.id
_entity.type
_entity.pdbx_description
1 polymer ?
#
loop_
_entity_poly.entity_id
_entity_poly.type
_entity_poly.pdbx_seq_one_letter_code
_entity_poly.pdbx_strand_id
1 'polypeptide(L)'
;MLVTLTPCAGVSISDLCVCPLADPSERKQIAQRYGLRNSLRDMKDIGLLQVKVLKAVDLLAADFSGKSDPFCLLELGNDRLQTHTIYKTLNPEWNKVFTFPVKDIHDVLEVTVFDEDGDKPPDFLGKIAIPLLSIRDGQTNCYVLKNKDLEQAFKGLIYLEMDFIYNPVKASIRTFSPREKRFVEDSRKLSKKILSRDVDRVKRITMAIWNTIQFLKSCFQWESTWRSAIAFVVFLVTVWNFELYMIPLALLLLFVYNFIRPVKGKVGGMQDSQESTDLEDEDEEDDKESEKKGLIERIYMVQDIVSTVQNVLEEIASFGERIKNTFNWTVPFLSLLACLVLAAAAATLYLVPLRCIVLVWGINKFTKKLRNPYAIDNNELLDFLSRVPSDVQKVQYAELRPCGSQSPLRKKRSGL
;
A
#
# COMPACT_ATOMS: atom_id res chain seq x y z
N MET A 1 29.08 -9.75 -10.65
CA MET A 1 27.94 -10.04 -9.75
C MET A 1 27.10 -11.10 -10.44
N LEU A 2 27.07 -12.33 -9.92
CA LEU A 2 26.31 -13.43 -10.51
C LEU A 2 24.82 -13.20 -10.16
N VAL A 3 24.05 -12.64 -11.09
CA VAL A 3 22.59 -12.52 -10.94
C VAL A 3 22.02 -13.92 -11.12
N THR A 4 21.81 -14.63 -10.02
CA THR A 4 21.04 -15.87 -10.02
C THR A 4 19.57 -15.47 -10.15
N LEU A 5 19.07 -15.45 -11.38
CA LEU A 5 17.63 -15.50 -11.64
C LEU A 5 17.16 -16.87 -11.16
N THR A 6 16.83 -17.00 -9.88
CA THR A 6 16.09 -18.17 -9.40
C THR A 6 14.78 -18.22 -10.20
N PRO A 7 14.54 -19.25 -11.03
CA PRO A 7 13.26 -19.39 -11.70
C PRO A 7 12.19 -19.56 -10.61
N CYS A 8 11.28 -18.60 -10.52
CA CYS A 8 10.23 -18.62 -9.51
C CYS A 8 9.32 -19.83 -9.77
N ALA A 9 9.37 -20.80 -8.85
CA ALA A 9 8.65 -22.06 -8.97
C ALA A 9 7.13 -21.78 -8.96
N GLY A 10 6.45 -22.06 -10.07
CA GLY A 10 4.98 -22.06 -10.15
C GLY A 10 4.34 -20.90 -10.90
N VAL A 11 5.14 -19.97 -11.45
CA VAL A 11 4.63 -18.92 -12.34
C VAL A 11 4.47 -19.47 -13.76
N SER A 12 3.36 -19.20 -14.44
CA SER A 12 3.13 -19.68 -15.81
C SER A 12 2.49 -18.64 -16.73
N ILE A 13 2.82 -18.75 -18.02
CA ILE A 13 2.20 -17.99 -19.12
C ILE A 13 1.45 -18.97 -20.00
N SER A 14 0.23 -18.64 -20.39
CA SER A 14 -0.61 -19.49 -21.23
C SER A 14 -1.45 -18.65 -22.19
N ASP A 15 -1.89 -19.26 -23.28
CA ASP A 15 -2.82 -18.64 -24.22
C ASP A 15 -4.24 -18.61 -23.62
N LEU A 16 -5.08 -17.70 -24.11
CA LEU A 16 -6.48 -17.55 -23.67
C LEU A 16 -7.27 -18.88 -23.76
N CYS A 17 -6.90 -19.76 -24.70
CA CYS A 17 -7.53 -21.06 -24.89
C CYS A 17 -7.15 -22.11 -23.82
N VAL A 18 -6.11 -21.86 -23.03
CA VAL A 18 -5.57 -22.78 -22.01
C VAL A 18 -5.51 -22.03 -20.68
N CYS A 19 -6.68 -21.68 -20.15
CA CYS A 19 -6.81 -21.00 -18.86
C CYS A 19 -7.09 -22.03 -17.74
N PRO A 20 -6.19 -22.23 -16.78
CA PRO A 20 -6.41 -23.16 -15.66
C PRO A 20 -7.68 -22.91 -14.83
N LEU A 21 -8.16 -21.65 -14.80
CA LEU A 21 -9.37 -21.28 -14.08
C LEU A 21 -10.64 -21.28 -14.96
N ALA A 22 -10.51 -21.43 -16.28
CA ALA A 22 -11.66 -21.57 -17.17
C ALA A 22 -12.23 -22.99 -17.14
N ASP A 23 -11.40 -24.01 -16.91
CA ASP A 23 -11.91 -25.37 -16.68
C ASP A 23 -12.51 -25.47 -15.26
N PRO A 24 -13.82 -25.79 -15.11
CA PRO A 24 -14.45 -25.97 -13.82
C PRO A 24 -13.82 -27.11 -12.99
N SER A 25 -13.17 -28.10 -13.62
CA SER A 25 -12.54 -29.21 -12.92
C SER A 25 -11.24 -28.77 -12.23
N GLU A 26 -10.35 -28.10 -12.96
CA GLU A 26 -9.10 -27.53 -12.42
C GLU A 26 -9.37 -26.44 -11.39
N ARG A 27 -10.35 -25.57 -11.64
CA ARG A 27 -10.78 -24.55 -10.66
C ARG A 27 -11.22 -25.18 -9.33
N LYS A 28 -11.94 -26.31 -9.37
CA LYS A 28 -12.33 -27.04 -8.15
C LYS A 28 -11.12 -27.63 -7.42
N GLN A 29 -10.14 -28.18 -8.15
CA GLN A 29 -8.91 -28.70 -7.54
C GLN A 29 -8.10 -27.59 -6.87
N ILE A 30 -7.96 -26.44 -7.51
CA ILE A 30 -7.29 -25.25 -6.97
C ILE A 30 -8.04 -24.73 -5.74
N ALA A 31 -9.37 -24.60 -5.82
CA ALA A 31 -10.19 -24.18 -4.68
C ALA A 31 -10.10 -25.17 -3.49
N GLN A 32 -10.00 -26.47 -3.75
CA GLN A 32 -9.77 -27.47 -2.70
C GLN A 32 -8.37 -27.36 -2.10
N ARG A 33 -7.33 -27.09 -2.91
CA ARG A 33 -5.96 -26.86 -2.44
C ARG A 33 -5.92 -25.69 -1.45
N TYR A 34 -6.58 -24.57 -1.78
CA TYR A 34 -6.65 -23.38 -0.92
C TYR A 34 -7.85 -23.37 0.03
N GLY A 35 -8.56 -24.49 0.20
CA GLY A 35 -9.70 -24.59 1.11
C GLY A 35 -9.30 -24.50 2.59
N LEU A 36 -10.26 -24.16 3.45
CA LEU A 36 -10.05 -23.97 4.90
C LEU A 36 -9.45 -25.20 5.62
N ARG A 37 -9.74 -26.42 5.14
CA ARG A 37 -9.20 -27.66 5.73
C ARG A 37 -7.69 -27.80 5.57
N ASN A 38 -7.12 -27.15 4.55
CA ASN A 38 -5.70 -27.19 4.24
C ASN A 38 -4.96 -25.93 4.70
N SER A 39 -5.57 -25.08 5.54
CA SER A 39 -4.99 -23.78 5.94
C SER A 39 -3.62 -23.87 6.62
N LEU A 40 -3.30 -24.98 7.29
CA LEU A 40 -2.01 -25.19 7.97
C LEU A 40 -1.00 -26.01 7.14
N ARG A 41 -1.38 -26.41 5.92
CA ARG A 41 -0.51 -27.19 5.02
C ARG A 41 0.17 -26.27 4.00
N ASP A 42 1.46 -26.52 3.79
CA ASP A 42 2.31 -25.85 2.79
C ASP A 42 2.28 -24.31 2.84
N MET A 43 2.88 -23.66 3.83
CA MET A 43 2.80 -22.20 4.04
C MET A 43 3.57 -21.33 3.02
N LYS A 44 4.00 -21.87 1.87
CA LYS A 44 4.79 -21.14 0.87
C LYS A 44 3.98 -20.08 0.13
N ASP A 45 2.75 -20.41 -0.26
CA ASP A 45 1.85 -19.59 -1.06
C ASP A 45 0.45 -19.56 -0.43
N ILE A 46 -0.20 -18.40 -0.38
CA ILE A 46 -1.53 -18.24 0.23
C ILE A 46 -2.68 -18.44 -0.77
N GLY A 47 -2.39 -18.40 -2.07
CA GLY A 47 -3.38 -18.41 -3.14
C GLY A 47 -2.77 -18.38 -4.52
N LEU A 48 -3.64 -18.30 -5.53
CA LEU A 48 -3.30 -18.24 -6.95
C LEU A 48 -4.04 -17.07 -7.59
N LEU A 49 -3.28 -16.20 -8.25
CA LEU A 49 -3.82 -15.09 -9.05
C LEU A 49 -3.66 -15.43 -10.53
N GLN A 50 -4.74 -15.32 -11.28
CA GLN A 50 -4.71 -15.34 -12.74
C GLN A 50 -5.05 -13.96 -13.28
N VAL A 51 -4.24 -13.48 -14.22
CA VAL A 51 -4.38 -12.19 -14.88
C VAL A 51 -4.45 -12.43 -16.38
N LYS A 52 -5.57 -12.04 -17.00
CA LYS A 52 -5.73 -12.03 -18.45
C LYS A 52 -5.52 -10.61 -18.95
N VAL A 53 -4.46 -10.41 -19.71
CA VAL A 53 -4.12 -9.16 -20.37
C VAL A 53 -4.76 -9.18 -21.75
N LEU A 54 -5.85 -8.44 -21.91
CA LEU A 54 -6.64 -8.47 -23.14
C LEU A 54 -6.05 -7.51 -24.17
N LYS A 55 -6.12 -6.20 -23.89
CA LYS A 55 -5.70 -5.16 -24.82
C LYS A 55 -5.44 -3.82 -24.14
N ALA A 56 -4.75 -2.92 -24.83
CA ALA A 56 -4.70 -1.50 -24.50
C ALA A 56 -5.28 -0.66 -25.63
N VAL A 57 -5.70 0.57 -25.30
CA VAL A 57 -6.36 1.51 -26.22
C VAL A 57 -5.81 2.91 -26.01
N ASP A 58 -5.60 3.62 -27.12
CA ASP A 58 -5.13 5.01 -27.17
C ASP A 58 -3.82 5.26 -26.38
N LEU A 59 -2.83 4.39 -26.58
CA LEU A 59 -1.50 4.58 -26.02
C LEU A 59 -0.83 5.86 -26.58
N LEU A 60 0.13 6.38 -25.84
CA LEU A 60 1.00 7.46 -26.32
C LEU A 60 1.87 6.92 -27.47
N ALA A 61 2.00 7.70 -28.55
CA ALA A 61 2.97 7.39 -29.60
C ALA A 61 4.35 7.88 -29.16
N ALA A 62 5.31 6.97 -28.95
CA ALA A 62 6.68 7.34 -28.62
C ALA A 62 7.58 7.42 -29.87
N ASP A 63 7.28 6.66 -30.93
CA ASP A 63 8.07 6.70 -32.16
C ASP A 63 7.80 7.93 -33.03
N PHE A 64 8.81 8.34 -33.78
CA PHE A 64 8.70 9.29 -34.89
C PHE A 64 7.65 8.91 -35.95
N SER A 65 7.30 7.62 -36.03
CA SER A 65 6.27 7.11 -36.94
C SER A 65 4.84 7.46 -36.50
N GLY A 66 4.66 8.03 -35.30
CA GLY A 66 3.37 8.29 -34.69
C GLY A 66 2.68 7.02 -34.15
N LYS A 67 3.44 5.95 -33.97
CA LYS A 67 3.00 4.66 -33.42
C LYS A 67 3.95 4.24 -32.27
N SER A 68 3.70 3.05 -31.74
CA SER A 68 4.55 2.40 -30.74
C SER A 68 4.56 0.90 -31.01
N ASP A 69 5.53 0.22 -30.42
CA ASP A 69 5.73 -1.21 -30.34
C ASP A 69 5.49 -1.70 -28.88
N PRO A 70 4.24 -1.64 -28.38
CA PRO A 70 3.96 -1.84 -26.96
C PRO A 70 4.04 -3.30 -26.50
N PHE A 71 4.56 -3.48 -25.28
CA PHE A 71 4.45 -4.72 -24.49
C PHE A 71 4.07 -4.41 -23.03
N CYS A 72 3.49 -5.40 -22.34
CA CYS A 72 3.09 -5.29 -20.93
C CYS A 72 4.02 -6.12 -20.05
N LEU A 73 4.57 -5.50 -19.00
CA LEU A 73 5.28 -6.13 -17.90
C LEU A 73 4.37 -6.22 -16.68
N LEU A 74 4.20 -7.43 -16.14
CA LEU A 74 3.44 -7.73 -14.94
C LEU A 74 4.42 -8.10 -13.82
N GLU A 75 4.32 -7.38 -12.70
CA GLU A 75 5.15 -7.60 -11.53
C GLU A 75 4.25 -7.89 -10.32
N LEU A 76 4.50 -9.01 -9.64
CA LEU A 76 3.85 -9.36 -8.38
C LEU A 76 4.90 -9.83 -7.38
N GLY A 77 5.12 -9.03 -6.33
CA GLY A 77 6.17 -9.30 -5.35
C GLY A 77 7.56 -9.24 -6.00
N ASN A 78 8.21 -10.39 -6.14
CA ASN A 78 9.50 -10.56 -6.83
C ASN A 78 9.36 -11.28 -8.19
N ASP A 79 8.15 -11.68 -8.57
CA ASP A 79 7.88 -12.38 -9.82
C ASP A 79 7.60 -11.37 -10.92
N ARG A 80 8.21 -11.57 -12.10
CA ARG A 80 8.09 -10.69 -13.26
C ARG A 80 7.80 -11.51 -14.52
N LEU A 81 6.76 -11.13 -15.25
CA LEU A 81 6.39 -11.76 -16.53
C LEU A 81 6.05 -10.67 -17.56
N GLN A 82 6.31 -10.93 -18.82
CA GLN A 82 6.01 -9.98 -19.90
C GLN A 82 5.18 -10.63 -21.01
N THR A 83 4.39 -9.81 -21.71
CA THR A 83 3.73 -10.21 -22.96
C THR A 83 4.72 -10.23 -24.12
N HIS A 84 4.26 -10.73 -25.26
CA HIS A 84 4.92 -10.45 -26.54
C HIS A 84 4.70 -8.99 -26.94
N THR A 85 5.61 -8.47 -27.76
CA THR A 85 5.54 -7.12 -28.33
C THR A 85 4.66 -7.10 -29.56
N ILE A 86 3.83 -6.07 -29.71
CA ILE A 86 2.98 -5.88 -30.89
C ILE A 86 3.45 -4.63 -31.62
N TYR A 87 4.02 -4.82 -32.81
CA TYR A 87 4.65 -3.73 -33.55
C TYR A 87 3.63 -2.78 -34.21
N LYS A 88 3.94 -1.49 -34.22
CA LYS A 88 3.31 -0.40 -34.97
C LYS A 88 1.81 -0.27 -34.68
N THR A 89 1.46 -0.20 -33.40
CA THR A 89 0.09 -0.01 -32.94
C THR A 89 0.00 0.82 -31.65
N LEU A 90 -1.06 1.61 -31.54
CA LEU A 90 -1.46 2.28 -30.28
C LEU A 90 -2.60 1.54 -29.57
N ASN A 91 -3.11 0.46 -30.19
CA ASN A 91 -4.21 -0.36 -29.68
C ASN A 91 -3.82 -1.84 -29.75
N PRO A 92 -2.82 -2.28 -28.97
CA PRO A 92 -2.36 -3.67 -28.97
C PRO A 92 -3.40 -4.62 -28.35
N GLU A 93 -3.56 -5.80 -28.94
CA GLU A 93 -4.38 -6.89 -28.40
C GLU A 93 -3.49 -8.10 -28.10
N TRP A 94 -3.14 -8.31 -26.84
CA TRP A 94 -2.23 -9.39 -26.43
C TRP A 94 -2.96 -10.72 -26.17
N ASN A 95 -4.13 -10.68 -25.54
CA ASN A 95 -4.92 -11.85 -25.16
C ASN A 95 -4.09 -12.97 -24.50
N LYS A 96 -3.23 -12.60 -23.54
CA LYS A 96 -2.35 -13.51 -22.80
C LYS A 96 -2.78 -13.69 -21.37
N VAL A 97 -2.54 -14.88 -20.82
CA VAL A 97 -2.90 -15.24 -19.46
C VAL A 97 -1.66 -15.54 -18.64
N PHE A 98 -1.58 -14.91 -17.48
CA PHE A 98 -0.50 -15.04 -16.53
C PHE A 98 -1.02 -15.61 -15.23
N THR A 99 -0.33 -16.59 -14.68
CA THR A 99 -0.70 -17.21 -13.41
C THR A 99 0.45 -17.05 -12.41
N PHE A 100 0.14 -16.44 -11.26
CA PHE A 100 1.08 -16.15 -10.19
C PHE A 100 0.69 -16.87 -8.89
N PRO A 101 1.60 -17.63 -8.26
CA PRO A 101 1.42 -18.07 -6.89
C PRO A 101 1.57 -16.87 -5.95
N VAL A 102 0.55 -16.57 -5.17
CA VAL A 102 0.53 -15.40 -4.30
C VAL A 102 1.12 -15.75 -2.94
N LYS A 103 2.12 -15.00 -2.49
CA LYS A 103 2.77 -15.21 -1.17
C LYS A 103 2.19 -14.35 -0.06
N ASP A 104 1.73 -13.13 -0.36
CA ASP A 104 1.11 -12.22 0.58
C ASP A 104 -0.15 -11.59 -0.04
N ILE A 105 -1.23 -11.51 0.74
CA ILE A 105 -2.54 -10.98 0.32
C ILE A 105 -2.49 -9.45 0.14
N HIS A 106 -1.52 -8.81 0.79
CA HIS A 106 -1.31 -7.36 0.77
C HIS A 106 -0.32 -6.93 -0.32
N ASP A 107 0.05 -7.85 -1.21
CA ASP A 107 0.80 -7.49 -2.40
C ASP A 107 -0.07 -6.73 -3.40
N VAL A 108 0.62 -6.06 -4.32
CA VAL A 108 0.04 -5.18 -5.32
C VAL A 108 0.57 -5.66 -6.65
N LEU A 109 -0.35 -5.99 -7.56
CA LEU A 109 -0.03 -6.30 -8.94
C LEU A 109 0.29 -4.99 -9.66
N GLU A 110 1.51 -4.87 -10.15
CA GLU A 110 1.93 -3.73 -10.96
C GLU A 110 1.95 -4.16 -12.43
N VAL A 111 1.24 -3.41 -13.27
CA VAL A 111 1.23 -3.64 -14.72
C VAL A 111 1.78 -2.37 -15.37
N THR A 112 2.90 -2.52 -16.05
CA THR A 112 3.58 -1.42 -16.74
C THR A 112 3.59 -1.69 -18.23
N VAL A 113 3.14 -0.73 -19.02
CA VAL A 113 3.21 -0.77 -20.48
C VAL A 113 4.47 -0.02 -20.90
N PHE A 114 5.25 -0.65 -21.75
CA PHE A 114 6.49 -0.12 -22.30
C PHE A 114 6.45 -0.14 -23.81
N ASP A 115 7.25 0.72 -24.44
CA ASP A 115 7.56 0.72 -25.86
C ASP A 115 8.91 0.03 -26.08
N GLU A 116 9.02 -0.86 -27.06
CA GLU A 116 10.27 -1.55 -27.36
C GLU A 116 11.07 -0.82 -28.45
N ASP A 117 12.15 -0.16 -28.06
CA ASP A 117 13.00 0.64 -28.95
C ASP A 117 14.29 -0.09 -29.43
N GLY A 118 14.17 -1.38 -29.71
CA GLY A 118 15.29 -2.22 -30.18
C GLY A 118 16.49 -2.23 -29.21
N ASP A 119 17.55 -1.49 -29.53
CA ASP A 119 18.79 -1.42 -28.73
C ASP A 119 18.73 -0.42 -27.56
N LYS A 120 17.72 0.47 -27.53
CA LYS A 120 17.54 1.44 -26.44
C LYS A 120 16.75 0.82 -25.28
N PRO A 121 16.95 1.30 -24.04
CA PRO A 121 16.07 0.91 -22.94
C PRO A 121 14.62 1.27 -23.31
N PRO A 122 13.65 0.42 -22.96
CA PRO A 122 12.27 0.59 -23.38
C PRO A 122 11.63 1.85 -22.79
N ASP A 123 10.90 2.59 -23.61
CA ASP A 123 10.22 3.81 -23.20
C ASP A 123 8.95 3.53 -22.39
N PHE A 124 8.67 4.38 -21.40
CA PHE A 124 7.55 4.19 -20.50
C PHE A 124 6.24 4.70 -21.11
N LEU A 125 5.25 3.83 -21.28
CA LEU A 125 3.93 4.17 -21.84
C LEU A 125 2.81 4.20 -20.81
N GLY A 126 3.09 3.87 -19.54
CA GLY A 126 2.13 3.99 -18.45
C GLY A 126 2.18 2.84 -17.46
N LYS A 127 1.68 3.06 -16.25
CA LYS A 127 1.65 2.06 -15.17
C LYS A 127 0.33 2.07 -14.43
N ILE A 128 -0.06 0.91 -13.91
CA ILE A 128 -1.13 0.77 -12.94
C ILE A 128 -0.68 -0.12 -11.78
N ALA A 129 -1.30 0.07 -10.62
CA ALA A 129 -1.03 -0.68 -9.41
C ALA A 129 -2.36 -1.11 -8.78
N ILE A 130 -2.60 -2.43 -8.72
CA ILE A 130 -3.86 -3.02 -8.29
C ILE A 130 -3.62 -3.87 -7.03
N PRO A 131 -4.10 -3.45 -5.85
CA PRO A 131 -4.05 -4.28 -4.65
C PRO A 131 -4.83 -5.58 -4.85
N LEU A 132 -4.29 -6.71 -4.40
CA LEU A 132 -4.98 -8.00 -4.58
C LEU A 132 -6.35 -8.05 -3.89
N LEU A 133 -6.49 -7.36 -2.76
CA LEU A 133 -7.75 -7.24 -2.02
C LEU A 133 -8.84 -6.43 -2.74
N SER A 134 -8.50 -5.64 -3.76
CA SER A 134 -9.49 -4.90 -4.57
C SER A 134 -9.92 -5.63 -5.84
N ILE A 135 -9.35 -6.81 -6.12
CA ILE A 135 -9.67 -7.60 -7.31
C ILE A 135 -11.12 -8.07 -7.25
N ARG A 136 -11.82 -7.94 -8.38
CA ARG A 136 -13.17 -8.43 -8.59
C ARG A 136 -13.10 -9.62 -9.55
N ASP A 137 -13.35 -10.81 -9.04
CA ASP A 137 -13.20 -12.05 -9.79
C ASP A 137 -14.08 -12.08 -11.05
N GLY A 138 -13.48 -12.47 -12.17
CA GLY A 138 -14.15 -12.77 -13.44
C GLY A 138 -14.75 -11.56 -14.17
N GLN A 139 -14.44 -10.33 -13.74
CA GLN A 139 -14.91 -9.11 -14.41
C GLN A 139 -13.78 -8.47 -15.21
N THR A 140 -14.06 -8.16 -16.49
CA THR A 140 -13.18 -7.34 -17.30
C THR A 140 -13.28 -5.89 -16.84
N ASN A 141 -12.17 -5.35 -16.33
CA ASN A 141 -12.07 -3.97 -15.87
C ASN A 141 -11.19 -3.16 -16.82
N CYS A 142 -11.52 -1.87 -16.95
CA CYS A 142 -10.77 -0.89 -17.72
C CYS A 142 -10.03 0.03 -16.76
N TYR A 143 -8.70 0.07 -16.87
CA TYR A 143 -7.83 0.86 -16.02
C TYR A 143 -7.18 1.98 -16.82
N VAL A 144 -7.21 3.20 -16.27
CA VAL A 144 -6.48 4.35 -16.81
C VAL A 144 -5.01 4.21 -16.45
N LEU A 145 -4.13 4.29 -17.45
CA LEU A 145 -2.69 4.28 -17.25
C LEU A 145 -2.27 5.53 -16.48
N LYS A 146 -1.28 5.41 -15.59
CA LYS A 146 -0.72 6.52 -14.80
C LYS A 146 0.76 6.73 -15.10
N ASN A 147 1.28 7.87 -14.65
CA ASN A 147 2.71 8.17 -14.72
C ASN A 147 3.55 7.24 -13.81
N LYS A 148 4.88 7.36 -13.88
CA LYS A 148 5.83 6.52 -13.10
C LYS A 148 5.56 6.57 -11.58
N ASP A 149 5.13 7.72 -11.07
CA ASP A 149 4.82 7.94 -9.65
C ASP A 149 3.41 7.48 -9.24
N LEU A 150 2.57 7.05 -10.20
CA LEU A 150 1.17 6.65 -10.02
C LEU A 150 0.25 7.76 -9.45
N GLU A 151 0.63 9.03 -9.57
CA GLU A 151 -0.12 10.18 -9.04
C GLU A 151 -1.09 10.77 -10.06
N GLN A 152 -0.69 10.81 -11.34
CA GLN A 152 -1.43 11.50 -12.40
C GLN A 152 -1.82 10.53 -13.52
N ALA A 153 -2.95 10.79 -14.16
CA ALA A 153 -3.37 10.08 -15.36
C ALA A 153 -2.32 10.28 -16.46
N PHE A 154 -1.97 9.18 -17.12
CA PHE A 154 -1.20 9.14 -18.33
C PHE A 154 -2.11 8.76 -19.50
N LYS A 155 -1.66 8.97 -20.72
CA LYS A 155 -2.48 8.68 -21.90
C LYS A 155 -2.65 7.16 -22.07
N GLY A 156 -3.88 6.71 -22.31
CA GLY A 156 -4.20 5.33 -22.64
C GLY A 156 -4.95 4.56 -21.55
N LEU A 157 -5.60 3.48 -21.99
CA LEU A 157 -6.43 2.59 -21.18
C LEU A 157 -5.96 1.15 -21.38
N ILE A 158 -6.00 0.33 -20.33
CA ILE A 158 -5.70 -1.10 -20.40
C ILE A 158 -6.87 -1.93 -19.86
N TYR A 159 -7.21 -3.00 -20.58
CA TYR A 159 -8.28 -3.93 -20.24
C TYR A 159 -7.70 -5.21 -19.67
N LEU A 160 -8.06 -5.49 -18.42
CA LEU A 160 -7.59 -6.66 -17.68
C LEU A 160 -8.78 -7.41 -17.09
N GLU A 161 -8.68 -8.73 -17.05
CA GLU A 161 -9.58 -9.61 -16.29
C GLU A 161 -8.72 -10.38 -15.29
N MET A 162 -9.17 -10.45 -14.03
CA MET A 162 -8.40 -11.08 -12.96
C MET A 162 -9.29 -12.02 -12.16
N ASP A 163 -8.73 -13.16 -11.79
CA ASP A 163 -9.36 -14.16 -10.93
C ASP A 163 -8.40 -14.51 -9.80
N PHE A 164 -8.84 -14.36 -8.56
CA PHE A 164 -7.98 -14.58 -7.41
C PHE A 164 -8.60 -15.55 -6.39
N ILE A 165 -7.95 -16.70 -6.21
CA ILE A 165 -8.36 -17.72 -5.25
C ILE A 165 -7.33 -17.77 -4.13
N TYR A 166 -7.75 -17.58 -2.88
CA TYR A 166 -6.84 -17.63 -1.74
C TYR A 166 -7.51 -18.22 -0.49
N ASN A 167 -6.66 -18.65 0.44
CA ASN A 167 -7.10 -19.11 1.75
C ASN A 167 -7.03 -17.95 2.76
N PRO A 168 -8.17 -17.51 3.33
CA PRO A 168 -8.19 -16.34 4.21
C PRO A 168 -7.43 -16.58 5.52
N VAL A 169 -7.51 -17.79 6.11
CA VAL A 169 -6.80 -18.11 7.37
C VAL A 169 -5.30 -18.10 7.15
N LYS A 170 -4.85 -18.68 6.03
CA LYS A 170 -3.43 -18.71 5.66
C LYS A 170 -2.89 -17.31 5.43
N ALA A 171 -3.66 -16.46 4.74
CA ALA A 171 -3.36 -15.04 4.54
C ALA A 171 -3.29 -14.27 5.86
N SER A 172 -4.19 -14.52 6.81
CA SER A 172 -4.16 -13.90 8.14
C SER A 172 -2.91 -14.28 8.93
N ILE A 173 -2.51 -15.55 8.92
CA ILE A 173 -1.27 -15.99 9.61
C ILE A 173 -0.04 -15.36 8.96
N ARG A 174 0.00 -15.32 7.61
CA ARG A 174 1.10 -14.72 6.85
C ARG A 174 1.26 -13.22 7.13
N THR A 175 0.18 -12.53 7.51
CA THR A 175 0.17 -11.09 7.84
C THR A 175 1.08 -10.71 9.01
N PHE A 176 1.44 -11.66 9.89
CA PHE A 176 2.36 -11.39 11.02
C PHE A 176 3.81 -11.81 10.75
N SER A 177 4.10 -12.36 9.58
CA SER A 177 5.46 -12.67 9.14
C SER A 177 6.11 -11.45 8.50
N PRO A 178 7.45 -11.33 8.46
CA PRO A 178 8.11 -10.22 7.77
C PRO A 178 7.78 -10.24 6.28
N ARG A 179 7.55 -9.05 5.71
CA ARG A 179 7.32 -8.88 4.27
C ARG A 179 8.59 -9.22 3.49
N GLU A 180 8.46 -9.93 2.36
CA GLU A 180 9.60 -10.18 1.48
C GLU A 180 10.12 -8.84 0.93
N LYS A 181 11.43 -8.59 1.08
CA LYS A 181 12.05 -7.42 0.47
C LYS A 181 11.98 -7.57 -1.06
N ARG A 182 11.53 -6.53 -1.74
CA ARG A 182 11.61 -6.46 -3.21
C ARG A 182 13.07 -6.25 -3.61
N PHE A 183 13.58 -7.04 -4.55
CA PHE A 183 14.96 -6.91 -5.04
C PHE A 183 15.16 -5.75 -6.03
N VAL A 184 14.29 -4.75 -6.02
CA VAL A 184 14.39 -3.60 -6.93
C VAL A 184 15.40 -2.61 -6.36
N GLU A 185 16.31 -2.18 -7.22
CA GLU A 185 17.35 -1.20 -6.90
C GLU A 185 16.70 0.18 -6.69
N ASP A 186 16.52 0.57 -5.42
CA ASP A 186 15.94 1.87 -5.05
C ASP A 186 16.92 3.01 -5.39
N SER A 187 16.79 3.55 -6.60
CA SER A 187 17.45 4.80 -7.01
C SER A 187 16.54 6.00 -6.74
N ARG A 188 16.13 6.19 -5.48
CA ARG A 188 15.39 7.39 -5.10
C ARG A 188 16.34 8.59 -5.06
N LYS A 189 16.30 9.41 -6.11
CA LYS A 189 16.99 10.69 -6.14
C LYS A 189 16.31 11.66 -5.17
N LEU A 190 17.11 12.43 -4.42
CA LEU A 190 16.65 13.49 -3.52
C LEU A 190 15.70 14.42 -4.26
N SER A 191 14.49 14.63 -3.71
CA SER A 191 13.53 15.58 -4.26
C SER A 191 13.02 16.50 -3.16
N LYS A 192 13.30 17.80 -3.29
CA LYS A 192 12.85 18.86 -2.38
C LYS A 192 11.32 18.84 -2.20
N LYS A 193 10.58 18.52 -3.26
CA LYS A 193 9.11 18.39 -3.25
C LYS A 193 8.65 17.25 -2.34
N ILE A 194 9.32 16.10 -2.42
CA ILE A 194 8.98 14.91 -1.60
C ILE A 194 9.27 15.20 -0.12
N LEU A 195 10.46 15.77 0.17
CA LEU A 195 10.84 16.13 1.53
C LEU A 195 9.86 17.11 2.17
N SER A 196 9.50 18.20 1.48
CA SER A 196 8.53 19.19 1.98
C SER A 196 7.17 18.54 2.30
N ARG A 197 6.68 17.68 1.39
CA ARG A 197 5.43 16.93 1.59
C ARG A 197 5.50 16.03 2.82
N ASP A 198 6.61 15.36 3.06
CA ASP A 198 6.79 14.46 4.21
C ASP A 198 6.90 15.22 5.53
N VAL A 199 7.54 16.40 5.54
CA VAL A 199 7.55 17.33 6.68
C VAL A 199 6.13 17.74 7.04
N ASP A 200 5.31 18.13 6.06
CA ASP A 200 3.93 18.51 6.31
C ASP A 200 3.07 17.37 6.84
N ARG A 201 3.29 16.13 6.36
CA ARG A 201 2.62 14.92 6.87
C ARG A 201 2.94 14.70 8.34
N VAL A 202 4.22 14.76 8.72
CA VAL A 202 4.64 14.62 10.13
C VAL A 202 4.13 15.77 10.98
N LYS A 203 4.20 17.02 10.49
CA LYS A 203 3.69 18.21 11.18
C LYS A 203 2.21 18.07 11.56
N ARG A 204 1.37 17.52 10.68
CA ARG A 204 -0.05 17.27 10.98
C ARG A 204 -0.22 16.27 12.13
N ILE A 205 0.57 15.19 12.16
CA ILE A 205 0.52 14.18 13.22
C ILE A 205 1.02 14.78 14.55
N THR A 206 2.15 15.48 14.53
CA THR A 206 2.74 16.08 15.74
C THR A 206 1.87 17.19 16.30
N MET A 207 1.25 18.04 15.47
CA MET A 207 0.28 19.03 15.92
C MET A 207 -0.94 18.40 16.60
N ALA A 208 -1.48 17.31 16.08
CA ALA A 208 -2.61 16.61 16.70
C ALA A 208 -2.23 16.08 18.10
N ILE A 209 -1.04 15.51 18.23
CA ILE A 209 -0.49 15.04 19.51
C ILE A 209 -0.29 16.22 20.46
N TRP A 210 0.33 17.30 19.98
CA TRP A 210 0.59 18.50 20.77
C TRP A 210 -0.70 19.12 21.31
N ASN A 211 -1.72 19.27 20.46
CA ASN A 211 -3.03 19.78 20.87
C ASN A 211 -3.69 18.89 21.93
N THR A 212 -3.52 17.57 21.84
CA THR A 212 -4.04 16.61 22.84
C THR A 212 -3.30 16.76 24.18
N ILE A 213 -1.98 16.90 24.15
CA ILE A 213 -1.16 17.13 25.35
C ILE A 213 -1.51 18.48 25.99
N GLN A 214 -1.68 19.54 25.19
CA GLN A 214 -2.10 20.85 25.68
C GLN A 214 -3.50 20.80 26.29
N PHE A 215 -4.45 20.09 25.67
CA PHE A 215 -5.77 19.87 26.25
C PHE A 215 -5.70 19.14 27.59
N LEU A 216 -4.88 18.09 27.71
CA LEU A 216 -4.67 17.37 28.96
C LEU A 216 -4.05 18.28 30.03
N LYS A 217 -3.06 19.08 29.66
CA LYS A 217 -2.43 20.06 30.54
C LYS A 217 -3.43 21.12 31.02
N SER A 218 -4.27 21.63 30.13
CA SER A 218 -5.37 22.57 30.45
C SER A 218 -6.34 21.97 31.47
N CYS A 219 -6.63 20.66 31.37
CA CYS A 219 -7.43 19.94 32.37
C CYS A 219 -6.73 19.85 33.73
N PHE A 220 -5.41 19.60 33.76
CA PHE A 220 -4.66 19.54 35.02
C PHE A 220 -4.43 20.91 35.67
N GLN A 221 -4.34 21.97 34.87
CA GLN A 221 -4.18 23.35 35.34
C GLN A 221 -5.51 24.02 35.70
N TRP A 222 -6.64 23.31 35.58
CA TRP A 222 -7.97 23.82 35.91
C TRP A 222 -8.37 25.11 35.15
N GLU A 223 -7.84 25.33 33.95
CA GLU A 223 -8.15 26.52 33.14
C GLU A 223 -9.65 26.64 32.84
N SER A 224 -10.35 25.50 32.72
CA SER A 224 -11.80 25.41 32.70
C SER A 224 -12.27 24.48 33.82
N THR A 225 -12.93 25.05 34.83
CA THR A 225 -13.37 24.33 36.03
C THR A 225 -14.30 23.15 35.69
N TRP A 226 -15.24 23.33 34.78
CA TRP A 226 -16.19 22.30 34.38
C TRP A 226 -15.53 21.14 33.61
N ARG A 227 -14.67 21.44 32.63
CA ARG A 227 -13.97 20.40 31.85
C ARG A 227 -13.02 19.59 32.72
N SER A 228 -12.30 20.28 33.61
CA SER A 228 -11.35 19.67 34.53
C SER A 228 -12.05 18.85 35.61
N ALA A 229 -13.19 19.32 36.14
CA ALA A 229 -14.02 18.55 37.06
C ALA A 229 -14.55 17.25 36.42
N ILE A 230 -15.08 17.32 35.19
CA ILE A 230 -15.52 16.12 34.46
C ILE A 230 -14.35 15.16 34.24
N ALA A 231 -13.22 15.67 33.73
CA ALA A 231 -12.03 14.85 33.49
C ALA A 231 -11.52 14.17 34.76
N PHE A 232 -11.55 14.89 35.89
CA PHE A 232 -11.15 14.36 37.20
C PHE A 232 -12.12 13.28 37.71
N VAL A 233 -13.44 13.48 37.58
CA VAL A 233 -14.43 12.46 37.95
C VAL A 233 -14.29 11.21 37.08
N VAL A 234 -14.12 11.38 35.75
CA VAL A 234 -13.86 10.27 34.82
C VAL A 234 -12.58 9.54 35.21
N PHE A 235 -11.51 10.26 35.54
CA PHE A 235 -10.26 9.66 36.02
C PHE A 235 -10.46 8.85 37.29
N LEU A 236 -11.12 9.40 38.32
CA LEU A 236 -11.38 8.69 39.58
C LEU A 236 -12.18 7.41 39.36
N VAL A 237 -13.27 7.48 38.60
CA VAL A 237 -14.12 6.31 38.28
C VAL A 237 -13.33 5.28 37.47
N THR A 238 -12.54 5.73 36.50
CA THR A 238 -11.75 4.85 35.64
C THR A 238 -10.69 4.12 36.46
N VAL A 239 -9.87 4.84 37.24
CA VAL A 239 -8.80 4.24 38.05
C VAL A 239 -9.36 3.29 39.11
N TRP A 240 -10.48 3.65 39.74
CA TRP A 240 -11.12 2.79 40.74
C TRP A 240 -11.61 1.45 40.17
N ASN A 241 -12.08 1.45 38.92
CA ASN A 241 -12.59 0.25 38.23
C ASN A 241 -11.61 -0.30 37.19
N PHE A 242 -10.34 0.11 37.23
CA PHE A 242 -9.40 -0.21 36.16
C PHE A 242 -8.89 -1.65 36.26
N GLU A 243 -9.26 -2.45 35.28
CA GLU A 243 -8.68 -3.77 35.03
C GLU A 243 -7.97 -3.81 33.68
N LEU A 244 -6.92 -4.63 33.56
CA LEU A 244 -6.03 -4.61 32.39
C LEU A 244 -6.70 -4.98 31.06
N TYR A 245 -7.74 -5.82 31.09
CA TYR A 245 -8.51 -6.18 29.88
C TYR A 245 -9.28 -4.98 29.30
N MET A 246 -9.47 -3.90 30.06
CA MET A 246 -10.13 -2.69 29.59
C MET A 246 -9.31 -1.95 28.54
N ILE A 247 -7.97 -2.13 28.50
CA ILE A 247 -7.12 -1.45 27.50
C ILE A 247 -7.44 -1.96 26.09
N PRO A 248 -7.38 -3.28 25.76
CA PRO A 248 -7.80 -3.76 24.45
C PRO A 248 -9.27 -3.49 24.15
N LEU A 249 -10.14 -3.52 25.16
CA LEU A 249 -11.57 -3.24 24.99
C LEU A 249 -11.81 -1.77 24.58
N ALA A 250 -11.12 -0.81 25.22
CA ALA A 250 -11.20 0.60 24.85
C ALA A 250 -10.69 0.85 23.42
N LEU A 251 -9.63 0.17 23.00
CA LEU A 251 -9.17 0.22 21.61
C LEU A 251 -10.21 -0.37 20.64
N LEU A 252 -10.86 -1.47 21.00
CA LEU A 252 -11.94 -2.08 20.22
C LEU A 252 -13.14 -1.12 20.08
N LEU A 253 -13.49 -0.40 21.15
CA LEU A 253 -14.52 0.64 21.11
C LEU A 253 -14.17 1.77 20.11
N LEU A 254 -12.90 2.14 19.95
CA LEU A 254 -12.50 3.09 18.90
C LEU A 254 -12.75 2.56 17.49
N PHE A 255 -12.47 1.27 17.25
CA PHE A 255 -12.80 0.63 15.97
C PHE A 255 -14.30 0.63 15.70
N VAL A 256 -15.10 0.28 16.71
CA VAL A 256 -16.57 0.27 16.61
C VAL A 256 -17.12 1.67 16.41
N TYR A 257 -16.59 2.66 17.14
CA TYR A 257 -16.97 4.06 16.97
C TYR A 257 -16.69 4.55 15.55
N ASN A 258 -15.50 4.26 15.00
CA ASN A 258 -15.15 4.63 13.63
C ASN A 258 -15.92 3.83 12.56
N PHE A 259 -16.37 2.61 12.88
CA PHE A 259 -17.23 1.81 12.01
C PHE A 259 -18.66 2.35 11.97
N ILE A 260 -19.22 2.67 13.14
CA ILE A 260 -20.61 3.14 13.29
C ILE A 260 -20.76 4.57 12.80
N ARG A 261 -19.75 5.42 13.01
CA ARG A 261 -19.77 6.79 12.51
C ARG A 261 -19.84 6.68 10.98
N PRO A 262 -21.02 6.93 10.36
CA PRO A 262 -21.09 6.86 8.92
C PRO A 262 -20.07 7.87 8.45
N VAL A 263 -19.17 7.42 7.58
CA VAL A 263 -18.25 8.31 6.86
C VAL A 263 -19.17 9.32 6.19
N LYS A 264 -19.39 10.47 6.86
CA LYS A 264 -20.09 11.61 6.29
C LYS A 264 -19.33 11.83 5.01
N GLY A 265 -19.96 11.51 3.89
CA GLY A 265 -19.31 11.53 2.60
C GLY A 265 -18.63 12.88 2.47
N LYS A 266 -17.30 12.90 2.58
CA LYS A 266 -16.51 14.04 2.15
C LYS A 266 -16.34 13.87 0.64
N VAL A 267 -17.49 13.86 -0.05
CA VAL A 267 -17.65 14.52 -1.34
C VAL A 267 -17.84 16.00 -1.00
N GLY A 268 -16.80 16.58 -0.43
CA GLY A 268 -16.52 17.99 -0.51
C GLY A 268 -15.20 18.01 -1.25
N GLY A 269 -15.24 18.46 -2.50
CA GLY A 269 -14.03 18.63 -3.29
C GLY A 269 -12.99 19.30 -2.42
N MET A 270 -11.82 18.67 -2.32
CA MET A 270 -10.62 19.35 -1.90
C MET A 270 -10.22 20.24 -3.08
N GLN A 271 -11.02 21.29 -3.29
CA GLN A 271 -10.56 22.53 -3.88
C GLN A 271 -9.88 23.25 -2.72
N ASP A 272 -8.78 22.68 -2.20
CA ASP A 272 -7.83 23.48 -1.46
C ASP A 272 -7.09 24.24 -2.54
N SER A 273 -7.35 25.54 -2.51
CA SER A 273 -6.71 26.59 -3.27
C SER A 273 -5.26 26.22 -3.55
N GLN A 274 -5.02 25.97 -4.83
CA GLN A 274 -3.78 26.24 -5.49
C GLN A 274 -3.50 27.74 -5.31
N GLU A 275 -2.99 28.14 -4.15
CA GLU A 275 -2.10 29.28 -4.08
C GLU A 275 -0.80 28.80 -4.71
N SER A 276 -0.70 29.04 -6.00
CA SER A 276 0.56 29.31 -6.67
C SER A 276 1.26 30.41 -5.86
N THR A 277 2.10 30.02 -4.90
CA THR A 277 3.26 30.84 -4.62
C THR A 277 4.18 30.63 -5.80
N ASP A 278 4.01 31.50 -6.80
CA ASP A 278 5.05 31.82 -7.77
C ASP A 278 6.28 32.19 -6.94
N LEU A 279 7.16 31.21 -6.72
CA LEU A 279 8.54 31.51 -6.44
C LEU A 279 9.10 31.85 -7.81
N GLU A 280 9.08 33.14 -8.10
CA GLU A 280 9.86 33.76 -9.16
C GLU A 280 11.25 33.14 -9.14
N ASP A 281 11.62 32.58 -10.29
CA ASP A 281 12.98 32.21 -10.61
C ASP A 281 13.85 33.46 -10.45
N GLU A 282 14.47 33.65 -9.29
CA GLU A 282 15.66 34.48 -9.19
C GLU A 282 16.83 33.61 -9.63
N ASP A 283 17.15 33.78 -10.91
CA ASP A 283 18.46 33.52 -11.50
C ASP A 283 19.52 34.18 -10.60
N GLU A 284 20.20 33.39 -9.75
CA GLU A 284 21.50 33.81 -9.22
C GLU A 284 22.59 33.29 -10.14
N GLU A 285 23.19 34.27 -10.82
CA GLU A 285 24.33 34.18 -11.72
C GLU A 285 25.49 33.38 -11.11
N ASP A 286 26.05 32.49 -11.95
CA ASP A 286 27.39 31.96 -11.80
C ASP A 286 28.40 33.11 -11.69
N ASP A 287 29.18 33.14 -10.60
CA ASP A 287 30.60 33.47 -10.75
C ASP A 287 31.50 32.96 -9.61
N LYS A 288 32.49 32.19 -10.06
CA LYS A 288 33.88 32.05 -9.59
C LYS A 288 34.31 31.05 -8.52
N GLU A 289 35.21 30.21 -9.05
CA GLU A 289 36.49 29.72 -8.50
C GLU A 289 36.48 28.62 -7.45
N SER A 290 36.58 27.40 -7.98
CA SER A 290 37.53 26.36 -7.60
C SER A 290 38.18 26.44 -6.21
N GLU A 291 37.67 25.61 -5.28
CA GLU A 291 38.52 24.89 -4.33
C GLU A 291 38.18 23.39 -4.28
N LYS A 292 38.96 22.66 -5.08
CA LYS A 292 39.59 21.35 -4.81
C LYS A 292 38.77 20.34 -3.99
N LYS A 293 38.22 19.33 -4.68
CA LYS A 293 38.04 17.88 -4.33
C LYS A 293 37.52 17.44 -2.94
N GLY A 294 37.51 18.27 -1.90
CA GLY A 294 36.91 18.02 -0.58
C GLY A 294 35.51 18.60 -0.40
N LEU A 295 35.06 19.52 -1.27
CA LEU A 295 33.69 20.05 -1.25
C LEU A 295 32.68 19.06 -1.84
N ILE A 296 33.08 18.27 -2.83
CA ILE A 296 32.23 17.25 -3.46
C ILE A 296 31.88 16.14 -2.46
N GLU A 297 32.85 15.69 -1.65
CA GLU A 297 32.59 14.76 -0.56
C GLU A 297 31.65 15.35 0.50
N ARG A 298 31.79 16.63 0.84
CA ARG A 298 30.86 17.32 1.76
C ARG A 298 29.46 17.44 1.17
N ILE A 299 29.32 17.70 -0.14
CA ILE A 299 28.03 17.74 -0.83
C ILE A 299 27.37 16.36 -0.86
N TYR A 300 28.12 15.30 -1.15
CA TYR A 300 27.60 13.93 -1.08
C TYR A 300 27.24 13.51 0.34
N MET A 301 28.03 13.89 1.35
CA MET A 301 27.71 13.64 2.76
C MET A 301 26.43 14.39 3.18
N VAL A 302 26.26 15.64 2.76
CA VAL A 302 25.02 16.39 3.02
C VAL A 302 23.84 15.74 2.30
N GLN A 303 24.01 15.32 1.04
CA GLN A 303 22.98 14.62 0.29
C GLN A 303 22.58 13.31 0.98
N ASP A 304 23.54 12.55 1.49
CA ASP A 304 23.30 11.32 2.24
C ASP A 304 22.57 11.59 3.56
N ILE A 305 23.01 12.59 4.33
CA ILE A 305 22.32 13.03 5.56
C ILE A 305 20.89 13.49 5.27
N VAL A 306 20.66 14.28 4.23
CA VAL A 306 19.30 14.72 3.88
C VAL A 306 18.47 13.54 3.41
N SER A 307 19.04 12.61 2.64
CA SER A 307 18.32 11.40 2.19
C SER A 307 17.96 10.48 3.35
N THR A 308 18.85 10.31 4.34
CA THR A 308 18.57 9.52 5.55
C THR A 308 17.49 10.18 6.40
N VAL A 309 17.54 11.51 6.58
CA VAL A 309 16.46 12.26 7.26
C VAL A 309 15.14 12.12 6.50
N GLN A 310 15.16 12.22 5.16
CA GLN A 310 13.97 12.04 4.33
C GLN A 310 13.37 10.66 4.51
N ASN A 311 14.19 9.60 4.50
CA ASN A 311 13.75 8.23 4.71
C ASN A 311 13.13 8.04 6.11
N VAL A 312 13.77 8.56 7.15
CA VAL A 312 13.25 8.48 8.53
C VAL A 312 11.92 9.22 8.66
N LEU A 313 11.82 10.40 8.05
CA LEU A 313 10.59 11.19 8.07
C LEU A 313 9.45 10.50 7.32
N GLU A 314 9.75 9.88 6.17
CA GLU A 314 8.81 9.06 5.41
C GLU A 314 8.34 7.84 6.22
N GLU A 315 9.24 7.16 6.93
CA GLU A 315 8.90 6.05 7.83
C GLU A 315 7.96 6.50 8.96
N ILE A 316 8.26 7.62 9.62
CA ILE A 316 7.41 8.16 10.70
C ILE A 316 6.04 8.58 10.17
N ALA A 317 6.00 9.33 9.05
CA ALA A 317 4.76 9.78 8.44
C ALA A 317 3.89 8.58 8.03
N SER A 318 4.50 7.61 7.33
CA SER A 318 3.80 6.41 6.87
C SER A 318 3.32 5.54 8.03
N PHE A 319 4.11 5.40 9.11
CA PHE A 319 3.72 4.66 10.30
C PHE A 319 2.48 5.26 10.97
N GLY A 320 2.47 6.58 11.19
CA GLY A 320 1.32 7.25 11.79
C GLY A 320 0.05 7.17 10.92
N GLU A 321 0.20 7.32 9.61
CA GLU A 321 -0.90 7.14 8.66
C GLU A 321 -1.44 5.72 8.66
N ARG A 322 -0.57 4.70 8.69
CA ARG A 322 -0.95 3.28 8.76
C ARG A 322 -1.78 2.96 10.00
N ILE A 323 -1.39 3.50 11.15
CA ILE A 323 -2.18 3.35 12.39
C ILE A 323 -3.56 3.96 12.21
N LYS A 324 -3.62 5.24 11.80
CA LYS A 324 -4.88 5.96 11.55
C LYS A 324 -5.77 5.20 10.55
N ASN A 325 -5.17 4.65 9.50
CA ASN A 325 -5.85 3.94 8.42
C ASN A 325 -6.40 2.59 8.87
N THR A 326 -5.75 1.93 9.83
CA THR A 326 -6.25 0.72 10.47
C THR A 326 -7.52 1.04 11.26
N PHE A 327 -7.51 2.09 12.09
CA PHE A 327 -8.69 2.49 12.88
C PHE A 327 -9.87 3.01 12.03
N ASN A 328 -9.60 3.52 10.84
CA ASN A 328 -10.60 4.03 9.91
C ASN A 328 -11.14 2.98 8.91
N TRP A 329 -10.86 1.69 9.12
CA TRP A 329 -11.37 0.61 8.26
C TRP A 329 -10.98 0.71 6.78
N THR A 330 -9.83 1.32 6.49
CA THR A 330 -9.39 1.53 5.09
C THR A 330 -9.18 0.22 4.33
N VAL A 331 -8.61 -0.78 5.02
CA VAL A 331 -8.55 -2.16 4.56
C VAL A 331 -9.37 -3.00 5.55
N PRO A 332 -10.61 -3.41 5.18
CA PRO A 332 -11.49 -4.14 6.08
C PRO A 332 -10.88 -5.43 6.63
N PHE A 333 -10.13 -6.15 5.80
CA PHE A 333 -9.45 -7.40 6.20
C PHE A 333 -8.49 -7.19 7.38
N LEU A 334 -7.61 -6.19 7.30
CA LEU A 334 -6.63 -5.90 8.36
C LEU A 334 -7.31 -5.35 9.61
N SER A 335 -8.28 -4.45 9.43
CA SER A 335 -9.00 -3.82 10.56
C SER A 335 -9.81 -4.85 11.34
N LEU A 336 -10.44 -5.80 10.65
CA LEU A 336 -11.12 -6.94 11.26
C LEU A 336 -10.12 -7.86 11.98
N LEU A 337 -8.98 -8.17 11.37
CA LEU A 337 -7.94 -8.98 11.99
C LEU A 337 -7.41 -8.32 13.29
N ALA A 338 -7.19 -7.01 13.27
CA ALA A 338 -6.82 -6.24 14.46
C ALA A 338 -7.92 -6.31 15.54
N CYS A 339 -9.19 -6.20 15.16
CA CYS A 339 -10.31 -6.36 16.09
C CYS A 339 -10.34 -7.77 16.72
N LEU A 340 -10.12 -8.83 15.93
CA LEU A 340 -10.09 -10.21 16.42
C LEU A 340 -8.92 -10.44 17.39
N VAL A 341 -7.73 -9.92 17.07
CA VAL A 341 -6.55 -9.99 17.95
C VAL A 341 -6.81 -9.22 19.25
N LEU A 342 -7.38 -8.02 19.18
CA LEU A 342 -7.73 -7.23 20.37
C LEU A 342 -8.81 -7.91 21.22
N ALA A 343 -9.81 -8.53 20.60
CA ALA A 343 -10.84 -9.29 21.30
C ALA A 343 -10.26 -10.52 22.01
N ALA A 344 -9.37 -11.26 21.33
CA ALA A 344 -8.67 -12.39 21.92
C ALA A 344 -7.75 -11.95 23.06
N ALA A 345 -7.07 -10.81 22.92
CA ALA A 345 -6.24 -10.22 23.98
C ALA A 345 -7.09 -9.80 25.19
N ALA A 346 -8.26 -9.17 24.96
CA ALA A 346 -9.20 -8.80 26.02
C ALA A 346 -9.69 -10.04 26.77
N ALA A 347 -10.14 -11.08 26.05
CA ALA A 347 -10.59 -12.34 26.63
C ALA A 347 -9.47 -13.04 27.43
N THR A 348 -8.24 -13.03 26.91
CA THR A 348 -7.09 -13.63 27.60
C THR A 348 -6.75 -12.88 28.88
N LEU A 349 -6.72 -11.54 28.86
CA LEU A 349 -6.47 -10.72 30.05
C LEU A 349 -7.59 -10.81 31.09
N TYR A 350 -8.82 -11.12 30.66
CA TYR A 350 -9.95 -11.36 31.56
C TYR A 350 -9.88 -12.74 32.22
N LEU A 351 -9.54 -13.79 31.46
CA LEU A 351 -9.53 -15.17 31.94
C LEU A 351 -8.24 -15.56 32.67
N VAL A 352 -7.10 -14.96 32.29
CA VAL A 352 -5.77 -15.37 32.75
C VAL A 352 -5.12 -14.25 33.57
N PRO A 353 -4.73 -14.51 34.83
CA PRO A 353 -3.98 -13.54 35.64
C PRO A 353 -2.68 -13.11 34.95
N LEU A 354 -2.35 -11.81 35.02
CA LEU A 354 -1.17 -11.23 34.34
C LEU A 354 0.14 -11.97 34.63
N ARG A 355 0.32 -12.48 35.86
CA ARG A 355 1.51 -13.27 36.23
C ARG A 355 1.75 -14.47 35.31
N CYS A 356 0.69 -15.16 34.87
CA CYS A 356 0.82 -16.33 34.01
C CYS A 356 1.22 -15.91 32.58
N ILE A 357 0.65 -14.80 32.10
CA ILE A 357 0.99 -14.23 30.78
C ILE A 357 2.46 -13.82 30.74
N VAL A 358 2.94 -13.09 31.77
CA VAL A 358 4.35 -12.67 31.87
C VAL A 358 5.28 -13.87 31.97
N LEU A 359 4.90 -14.91 32.72
CA LEU A 359 5.71 -16.13 32.85
C LEU A 359 5.81 -16.89 31.53
N VAL A 360 4.70 -17.10 30.81
CA VAL A 360 4.69 -17.74 29.48
C VAL A 360 5.49 -16.91 28.48
N TRP A 361 5.32 -15.58 28.48
CA TRP A 361 6.08 -14.68 27.62
C TRP A 361 7.58 -14.74 27.91
N GLY A 362 7.97 -14.73 29.18
CA GLY A 362 9.36 -14.85 29.62
C GLY A 362 9.98 -16.16 29.18
N ILE A 363 9.32 -17.30 29.46
CA ILE A 363 9.77 -18.63 29.03
C ILE A 363 9.96 -18.65 27.51
N ASN A 364 8.98 -18.19 26.73
CA ASN A 364 9.09 -18.16 25.27
C ASN A 364 10.28 -17.29 24.82
N LYS A 365 10.46 -16.09 25.40
CA LYS A 365 11.54 -15.18 25.01
C LYS A 365 12.93 -15.76 25.30
N PHE A 366 13.13 -16.37 26.48
CA PHE A 366 14.40 -16.99 26.86
C PHE A 366 14.68 -18.29 26.09
N THR A 367 13.64 -19.06 25.73
CA THR A 367 13.79 -20.34 25.00
C THR A 367 13.79 -20.20 23.47
N LYS A 368 13.33 -19.07 22.90
CA LYS A 368 13.21 -18.86 21.45
C LYS A 368 14.52 -19.10 20.68
N LYS A 369 15.63 -18.50 21.14
CA LYS A 369 16.96 -18.67 20.50
C LYS A 369 17.55 -20.05 20.72
N LEU A 370 17.13 -20.74 21.78
CA LEU A 370 17.57 -22.11 22.09
C LEU A 370 16.83 -23.14 21.23
N ARG A 371 15.56 -22.89 20.90
CA ARG A 371 14.74 -23.75 20.03
C ARG A 371 15.06 -23.56 18.54
N ASN A 372 15.24 -22.32 18.09
CA ASN A 372 15.53 -21.99 16.69
C ASN A 372 16.69 -20.98 16.62
N PRO A 373 17.94 -21.43 16.37
CA PRO A 373 19.12 -20.56 16.32
C PRO A 373 19.06 -19.49 15.22
N TYR A 374 18.37 -19.79 14.12
CA TYR A 374 18.22 -18.89 12.96
C TYR A 374 16.93 -18.06 12.99
N ALA A 375 16.26 -17.96 14.14
CA ALA A 375 15.07 -17.12 14.26
C ALA A 375 15.45 -15.65 14.10
N ILE A 376 14.99 -15.03 13.02
CA ILE A 376 15.13 -13.58 12.80
C ILE A 376 14.24 -12.87 13.83
N ASP A 377 14.81 -11.93 14.58
CA ASP A 377 14.03 -11.07 15.48
C ASP A 377 13.22 -10.09 14.62
N ASN A 378 11.90 -10.20 14.68
CA ASN A 378 10.94 -9.34 13.98
C ASN A 378 9.97 -8.71 14.98
N ASN A 379 9.37 -7.58 14.60
CA ASN A 379 8.32 -6.92 15.39
C ASN A 379 6.98 -7.13 14.69
N GLU A 380 6.16 -8.01 15.25
CA GLU A 380 4.86 -8.42 14.69
C GLU A 380 3.91 -7.22 14.46
N LEU A 381 3.98 -6.19 15.32
CA LEU A 381 3.18 -4.97 15.16
C LEU A 381 3.62 -4.17 13.92
N LEU A 382 4.94 -4.02 13.73
CA LEU A 382 5.48 -3.34 12.55
C LEU A 382 5.21 -4.15 11.29
N ASP A 383 5.34 -5.47 11.35
CA ASP A 383 5.01 -6.37 10.26
C ASP A 383 3.54 -6.24 9.86
N PHE A 384 2.61 -6.22 10.83
CA PHE A 384 1.19 -5.98 10.58
C PHE A 384 0.94 -4.59 9.97
N LEU A 385 1.48 -3.53 10.58
CA LEU A 385 1.24 -2.16 10.12
C LEU A 385 1.84 -1.89 8.75
N SER A 386 2.96 -2.54 8.40
CA SER A 386 3.60 -2.43 7.09
C SER A 386 2.70 -2.84 5.91
N ARG A 387 1.65 -3.62 6.19
CA ARG A 387 0.67 -4.10 5.20
C ARG A 387 -0.51 -3.16 5.01
N VAL A 388 -0.71 -2.24 5.95
CA VAL A 388 -1.69 -1.18 5.81
C VAL A 388 -1.12 -0.14 4.83
N PRO A 389 -1.89 0.32 3.84
CA PRO A 389 -1.42 1.36 2.93
C PRO A 389 -1.31 2.71 3.65
N SER A 390 -0.22 3.44 3.37
CA SER A 390 -0.09 4.86 3.75
C SER A 390 -1.02 5.74 2.88
N ASP A 391 -1.23 7.00 3.25
CA ASP A 391 -2.11 7.88 2.47
C ASP A 391 -1.56 8.14 1.05
N VAL A 392 -0.23 8.16 0.88
CA VAL A 392 0.42 8.23 -0.44
C VAL A 392 0.09 6.98 -1.27
N GLN A 393 0.25 5.79 -0.69
CA GLN A 393 -0.04 4.52 -1.39
C GLN A 393 -1.51 4.42 -1.80
N LYS A 394 -2.45 4.93 -0.99
CA LYS A 394 -3.86 4.96 -1.38
C LYS A 394 -4.12 5.78 -2.63
N VAL A 395 -3.45 6.92 -2.80
CA VAL A 395 -3.58 7.74 -4.02
C VAL A 395 -3.05 6.97 -5.23
N GLN A 396 -1.93 6.27 -5.05
CA GLN A 396 -1.34 5.44 -6.11
C GLN A 396 -2.27 4.30 -6.54
N TYR A 397 -2.93 3.65 -5.58
CA TYR A 397 -3.85 2.54 -5.84
C TYR A 397 -5.27 2.99 -6.21
N ALA A 398 -5.59 4.28 -6.07
CA ALA A 398 -6.92 4.78 -6.39
C ALA A 398 -7.19 4.64 -7.89
N GLU A 399 -8.26 3.92 -8.24
CA GLU A 399 -8.72 3.81 -9.62
C GLU A 399 -9.18 5.19 -10.12
N LEU A 400 -8.59 5.63 -11.23
CA LEU A 400 -9.07 6.81 -11.94
C LEU A 400 -10.22 6.36 -12.83
N ARG A 401 -11.37 7.03 -12.73
CA ARG A 401 -12.49 6.76 -13.63
C ARG A 401 -12.08 7.13 -15.06
N PRO A 402 -12.35 6.28 -16.06
CA PRO A 402 -12.22 6.68 -17.46
C PRO A 402 -13.07 7.94 -17.69
N CYS A 403 -12.51 8.96 -18.32
CA CYS A 403 -13.27 10.13 -18.75
C CYS A 403 -14.27 9.69 -19.85
N GLY A 404 -15.45 9.25 -19.42
CA GLY A 404 -16.41 8.56 -20.27
C GLY A 404 -17.78 8.42 -19.62
N SER A 405 -18.27 9.48 -18.99
CA SER A 405 -19.69 9.70 -18.74
C SER A 405 -19.91 11.19 -18.50
N GLN A 406 -19.74 12.00 -19.55
CA GLN A 406 -20.45 13.26 -19.58
C GLN A 406 -21.93 12.92 -19.52
N SER A 407 -22.55 13.16 -18.36
CA SER A 407 -23.99 13.37 -18.24
C SER A 407 -24.44 14.26 -19.40
N PRO A 408 -25.55 13.94 -20.11
CA PRO A 408 -25.96 14.72 -21.25
C PRO A 408 -26.15 16.18 -20.81
N LEU A 409 -25.29 17.04 -21.34
CA LEU A 409 -25.37 18.49 -21.24
C LEU A 409 -26.83 18.87 -21.49
N ARG A 410 -27.50 19.33 -20.43
CA ARG A 410 -28.85 19.88 -20.49
C ARG A 410 -28.76 21.10 -21.42
N LYS A 411 -29.08 20.89 -22.70
CA LYS A 411 -29.28 21.95 -23.69
C LYS A 411 -30.19 22.99 -23.06
N LYS A 412 -29.60 24.12 -22.66
CA LYS A 412 -30.33 25.32 -22.27
C LYS A 412 -31.05 25.78 -23.53
N ARG A 413 -32.35 25.48 -23.62
CA ARG A 413 -33.24 26.11 -24.61
C ARG A 413 -33.14 27.61 -24.37
N SER A 414 -32.47 28.32 -25.26
CA SER A 414 -32.75 29.73 -25.51
C SER A 414 -34.18 29.80 -26.06
N GLY A 415 -35.11 30.22 -25.20
CA GLY A 415 -36.44 30.64 -25.59
C GLY A 415 -36.38 32.10 -25.99
N LEU A 416 -37.02 32.39 -27.13
CA LEU A 416 -37.57 33.69 -27.51
C LEU A 416 -38.35 34.35 -26.37
#